data_AF-A0A3N6P5T7-F1
#
_entry.id   AF-A0A3N6P5T7-F1
#
_cell.length_a   1.000
_cell.length_b   1.000
_cell.length_c   1.000
_cell.angle_alpha   90.00
_cell.angle_beta   90.00
_cell.angle_gamma   90.00
#
_symmetry.space_group_name_H-M   'P 1'
#
loop_
_entity.id
_entity.type
_entity.pdbx_description
1 polymer ?
#
loop_
_entity_poly.entity_id
_entity_poly.type
_entity_poly.pdbx_seq_one_letter_code
_entity_poly.pdbx_strand_id
1 'polypeptide(L)'
;MSDDGPSVSVGEFVDYCRTQAGLLSGRVETMSDEADELLDEIDEEMAEIRTRLGERNVGPATPSSTDRPTSEEIDVDAIEELQRDLEEKQLLVEAKQARMQAFQELAAGYTELAEALQSTDDEVEAIERIVEFELEEDAPAYFDERETLCEAAAEQSERTETTDEAEPDENGDPADEDGDSPR
;
A
#
# COMPACT_ATOMS: atom_id res chain seq x y z
N MET A 1 41.22 -4.94 -13.19
CA MET A 1 40.05 -5.82 -13.36
C MET A 1 38.87 -4.89 -13.36
N SER A 2 38.18 -4.73 -14.48
CA SER A 2 36.96 -3.94 -14.50
C SER A 2 35.91 -4.76 -13.79
N ASP A 3 35.45 -4.26 -12.66
CA ASP A 3 34.24 -4.73 -12.00
C ASP A 3 33.07 -4.26 -12.86
N ASP A 4 32.88 -4.94 -13.99
CA ASP A 4 31.70 -4.80 -14.84
C ASP A 4 30.63 -5.66 -14.17
N GLY A 5 30.11 -5.15 -13.04
CA GLY A 5 28.90 -5.69 -12.44
C GLY A 5 27.79 -5.69 -13.50
N PRO A 6 26.81 -6.60 -13.43
CA PRO A 6 25.74 -6.66 -14.43
C PRO A 6 25.04 -5.30 -14.51
N SER A 7 25.25 -4.57 -15.61
CA SER A 7 24.52 -3.34 -15.89
C SER A 7 23.10 -3.73 -16.29
N VAL A 8 22.11 -3.21 -15.56
CA VAL A 8 20.70 -3.48 -15.82
C VAL A 8 20.29 -2.71 -17.08
N SER A 9 19.76 -3.42 -18.05
CA SER A 9 19.36 -2.85 -19.34
C SER A 9 18.02 -2.11 -19.26
N VAL A 10 17.75 -1.20 -20.21
CA VAL A 10 16.44 -0.54 -20.34
C VAL A 10 15.29 -1.55 -20.46
N GLY A 11 15.52 -2.70 -21.10
CA GLY A 11 14.53 -3.77 -21.19
C GLY A 11 14.12 -4.32 -19.82
N GLU A 12 15.06 -4.43 -18.89
CA GLU A 12 14.78 -4.86 -17.52
C GLU A 12 13.99 -3.80 -16.73
N PHE A 13 14.22 -2.50 -16.99
CA PHE A 13 13.39 -1.43 -16.42
C PHE A 13 11.96 -1.44 -16.95
N VAL A 14 11.77 -1.71 -18.24
CA VAL A 14 10.44 -1.91 -18.82
C VAL A 14 9.73 -3.11 -18.17
N ASP A 15 10.45 -4.22 -17.97
CA ASP A 15 9.90 -5.41 -17.32
C ASP A 15 9.62 -5.19 -15.83
N TYR A 16 10.44 -4.37 -15.14
CA TYR A 16 10.16 -3.88 -13.79
C TYR A 16 8.82 -3.14 -13.75
N CYS A 17 8.62 -2.11 -14.57
CA CYS A 17 7.38 -1.34 -14.60
C CYS A 17 6.15 -2.22 -14.89
N ARG A 18 6.25 -3.14 -15.85
CA ARG A 18 5.19 -4.11 -16.15
C ARG A 18 4.89 -5.03 -14.97
N THR A 19 5.93 -5.47 -14.25
CA THR A 19 5.78 -6.30 -13.05
C THR A 19 5.05 -5.52 -11.96
N GLN A 20 5.42 -4.25 -11.71
CA GLN A 20 4.74 -3.42 -10.73
C GLN A 20 3.26 -3.19 -11.08
N ALA A 21 2.96 -2.87 -12.34
CA ALA A 21 1.59 -2.73 -12.82
C ALA A 21 0.77 -4.02 -12.62
N GLY A 22 1.37 -5.18 -12.90
CA GLY A 22 0.73 -6.49 -12.69
C GLY A 22 0.47 -6.79 -11.21
N LEU A 23 1.41 -6.48 -10.32
CA LEU A 23 1.25 -6.67 -8.87
C LEU A 23 0.11 -5.80 -8.31
N LEU A 24 0.06 -4.53 -8.72
CA LEU A 24 -1.00 -3.61 -8.33
C LEU A 24 -2.37 -4.08 -8.83
N SER A 25 -2.44 -4.55 -10.09
CA SER A 25 -3.66 -5.10 -10.67
C SER A 25 -4.15 -6.33 -9.89
N GLY A 26 -3.25 -7.24 -9.50
CA GLY A 26 -3.62 -8.40 -8.68
C GLY A 26 -4.13 -8.03 -7.28
N ARG A 27 -3.60 -6.96 -6.66
CA ARG A 27 -4.13 -6.42 -5.40
C ARG A 27 -5.53 -5.83 -5.58
N VAL A 28 -5.77 -5.13 -6.68
CA VAL A 28 -7.10 -4.62 -7.03
C VAL A 28 -8.11 -5.76 -7.19
N GLU A 29 -7.74 -6.83 -7.88
CA GLU A 29 -8.59 -8.02 -8.01
C GLU A 29 -8.95 -8.60 -6.64
N THR A 30 -7.96 -8.76 -5.76
CA THR A 30 -8.17 -9.27 -4.40
C THR A 30 -9.09 -8.34 -3.58
N MET A 31 -8.87 -7.02 -3.63
CA MET A 31 -9.71 -6.06 -2.94
C MET A 31 -11.12 -5.97 -3.51
N SER A 32 -11.30 -6.26 -4.80
CA SER A 32 -12.61 -6.33 -5.45
C SER A 32 -13.40 -7.49 -4.89
N ASP A 33 -12.80 -8.68 -4.81
CA ASP A 33 -13.45 -9.86 -4.22
C ASP A 33 -13.84 -9.59 -2.75
N GLU A 34 -12.94 -8.99 -1.97
CA GLU A 34 -13.22 -8.62 -0.57
C GLU A 34 -14.33 -7.55 -0.45
N ALA A 35 -14.41 -6.61 -1.38
CA ALA A 35 -15.47 -5.59 -1.40
C ALA A 35 -16.83 -6.20 -1.76
N ASP A 36 -16.85 -7.14 -2.70
CA ASP A 36 -18.06 -7.87 -3.08
C ASP A 36 -18.57 -8.74 -1.92
N GLU A 37 -17.69 -9.43 -1.20
CA GLU A 37 -18.04 -10.17 0.02
C GLU A 37 -18.67 -9.24 1.09
N LEU A 38 -18.09 -8.06 1.31
CA LEU A 38 -18.65 -7.08 2.23
C LEU A 38 -20.02 -6.55 1.80
N LEU A 39 -20.24 -6.36 0.49
CA LEU A 39 -21.53 -5.94 -0.04
C LEU A 39 -22.61 -7.02 0.16
N ASP A 40 -22.28 -8.28 -0.06
CA ASP A 40 -23.16 -9.41 0.21
C ASP A 40 -23.56 -9.48 1.70
N GLU A 41 -22.60 -9.27 2.61
CA GLU A 41 -22.87 -9.19 4.06
C GLU A 41 -23.79 -8.02 4.43
N ILE A 42 -23.58 -6.84 3.84
CA ILE A 42 -24.44 -5.66 4.07
C ILE A 42 -25.88 -5.95 3.64
N ASP A 43 -26.06 -6.61 2.48
CA ASP A 43 -27.39 -6.97 1.99
C ASP A 43 -28.09 -7.99 2.90
N GLU A 44 -27.35 -8.94 3.48
CA GLU A 44 -27.86 -9.89 4.48
C GLU A 44 -28.31 -9.16 5.76
N GLU A 45 -27.47 -8.29 6.32
CA GLU A 45 -27.79 -7.52 7.52
C GLU A 45 -28.98 -6.56 7.30
N MET A 46 -29.07 -5.94 6.12
CA MET A 46 -30.25 -5.14 5.76
C MET A 46 -31.53 -5.99 5.69
N ALA A 47 -31.45 -7.20 5.16
CA ALA A 47 -32.59 -8.12 5.11
C ALA A 47 -32.99 -8.57 6.53
N GLU A 48 -32.02 -8.77 7.43
CA GLU A 48 -32.26 -9.08 8.83
C GLU A 48 -32.96 -7.92 9.56
N ILE A 49 -32.42 -6.71 9.46
CA ILE A 49 -33.03 -5.50 10.03
C ILE A 49 -34.47 -5.35 9.54
N ARG A 50 -34.71 -5.53 8.24
CA ARG A 50 -36.06 -5.48 7.65
C ARG A 50 -36.98 -6.58 8.18
N THR A 51 -36.46 -7.79 8.39
CA THR A 51 -37.24 -8.91 8.93
C THR A 51 -37.68 -8.62 10.35
N ARG A 52 -36.75 -8.22 11.23
CA ARG A 52 -37.02 -7.82 12.62
C ARG A 52 -38.01 -6.64 12.69
N LEU A 53 -37.89 -5.66 11.79
CA LEU A 53 -38.84 -4.55 11.66
C LEU A 53 -40.20 -4.96 11.04
N GLY A 54 -40.23 -5.99 10.20
CA GLY A 54 -41.40 -6.50 9.50
C GLY A 54 -42.29 -7.35 10.38
N GLU A 55 -41.71 -8.12 11.31
CA GLU A 55 -42.43 -8.86 12.36
C GLU A 55 -43.34 -7.95 13.21
N ARG A 56 -43.03 -6.64 13.29
CA ARG A 56 -43.88 -5.59 13.86
C ARG A 56 -45.24 -5.41 13.16
N ASN A 57 -45.33 -5.69 11.85
CA ASN A 57 -46.50 -5.35 11.01
C ASN A 57 -47.42 -6.55 10.71
N VAL A 58 -47.09 -7.77 11.15
CA VAL A 58 -47.88 -8.99 10.89
C VAL A 58 -48.76 -9.38 12.09
N GLY A 59 -49.26 -8.38 12.83
CA GLY A 59 -50.39 -8.56 13.76
C GLY A 59 -51.71 -8.28 13.04
N PRO A 60 -52.75 -9.13 13.15
CA PRO A 60 -54.02 -8.85 12.49
C PRO A 60 -54.56 -7.49 12.95
N ALA A 61 -55.02 -6.68 11.99
CA ALA A 61 -55.74 -5.43 12.22
C ALA A 61 -57.10 -5.72 12.87
N THR A 62 -57.10 -6.13 14.13
CA THR A 62 -58.29 -6.26 14.96
C THR A 62 -58.12 -5.35 16.17
N PRO A 63 -59.01 -4.37 16.38
CA PRO A 63 -59.05 -3.69 17.65
C PRO A 63 -59.64 -4.67 18.66
N SER A 64 -58.92 -4.96 19.76
CA SER A 64 -59.45 -5.38 21.07
C SER A 64 -58.53 -6.40 21.74
N SER A 65 -57.89 -6.00 22.83
CA SER A 65 -58.27 -6.40 24.20
C SER A 65 -57.07 -6.27 25.13
N THR A 66 -57.27 -5.60 26.26
CA THR A 66 -56.28 -5.31 27.32
C THR A 66 -55.97 -6.54 28.16
N ASP A 67 -55.40 -7.59 27.57
CA ASP A 67 -54.82 -8.73 28.31
C ASP A 67 -54.04 -9.63 27.34
N ARG A 68 -52.78 -9.28 27.08
CA ARG A 68 -51.81 -10.22 26.50
C ARG A 68 -50.46 -9.98 27.17
N PRO A 69 -49.78 -11.02 27.69
CA PRO A 69 -48.42 -10.84 28.15
C PRO A 69 -47.58 -10.39 26.94
N THR A 70 -46.93 -9.24 27.09
CA THR A 70 -46.04 -8.60 26.13
C THR A 70 -44.76 -9.42 26.03
N SER A 71 -44.83 -10.57 25.37
CA SER A 71 -43.67 -11.43 25.12
C SER A 71 -43.30 -11.33 23.66
N GLU A 72 -42.75 -10.18 23.30
CA GLU A 72 -41.94 -9.86 22.11
C GLU A 72 -41.77 -8.33 22.13
N GLU A 73 -41.16 -7.80 23.20
CA GLU A 73 -40.59 -6.46 23.11
C GLU A 73 -39.47 -6.54 22.08
N ILE A 74 -39.57 -5.72 21.03
CA ILE A 74 -38.55 -5.60 20.00
C ILE A 74 -37.22 -5.37 20.70
N ASP A 75 -36.23 -6.20 20.37
CA ASP A 75 -34.86 -6.00 20.82
C ASP A 75 -34.25 -4.82 20.05
N VAL A 76 -34.60 -3.61 20.49
CA VAL A 76 -34.14 -2.35 19.88
C VAL A 76 -32.62 -2.27 19.97
N ASP A 77 -32.05 -2.73 21.09
CA ASP A 77 -30.60 -2.75 21.30
C ASP A 77 -29.92 -3.63 20.22
N ALA A 78 -30.47 -4.81 19.92
CA ALA A 78 -29.95 -5.68 18.86
C ALA A 78 -30.15 -5.14 17.44
N ILE A 79 -31.13 -4.25 17.21
CA ILE A 79 -31.29 -3.56 15.92
C ILE A 79 -30.28 -2.42 15.79
N GLU A 80 -30.04 -1.66 16.87
CA GLU A 80 -29.05 -0.58 16.89
C GLU A 80 -27.62 -1.11 16.73
N GLU A 81 -27.31 -2.30 17.26
CA GLU A 81 -26.04 -2.98 17.02
C GLU A 81 -25.86 -3.33 15.53
N LEU A 82 -26.84 -3.99 14.91
CA LEU A 82 -26.78 -4.30 13.47
C LEU A 82 -26.67 -3.04 12.60
N GLN A 83 -27.31 -1.94 12.99
CA GLN A 83 -27.20 -0.68 12.26
C GLN A 83 -25.78 -0.10 12.33
N ARG A 84 -25.12 -0.19 13.50
CA ARG A 84 -23.74 0.26 13.66
C ARG A 84 -22.79 -0.59 12.82
N ASP A 85 -22.95 -1.91 12.85
CA ASP A 85 -22.11 -2.84 12.11
C ASP A 85 -22.24 -2.61 10.59
N LEU A 86 -23.47 -2.36 10.12
CA LEU A 86 -23.74 -2.01 8.74
C LEU A 86 -23.08 -0.68 8.32
N GLU A 87 -23.14 0.36 9.17
CA GLU A 87 -22.46 1.64 8.91
C GLU A 87 -20.94 1.47 8.83
N GLU A 88 -20.35 0.65 9.71
CA GLU A 88 -18.92 0.34 9.69
C GLU A 88 -18.51 -0.40 8.41
N LYS A 89 -19.28 -1.40 7.98
CA LYS A 89 -19.03 -2.15 6.74
C LYS A 89 -19.14 -1.27 5.50
N GLN A 90 -20.13 -0.38 5.45
CA GLN A 90 -20.26 0.58 4.34
C GLN A 90 -19.04 1.50 4.23
N LEU A 91 -18.57 2.04 5.37
CA LEU A 91 -17.37 2.87 5.40
C LEU A 91 -16.13 2.08 4.96
N LEU A 92 -16.04 0.81 5.34
CA LEU A 92 -14.95 -0.07 4.90
C LEU A 92 -14.97 -0.32 3.39
N VAL A 93 -16.15 -0.53 2.79
CA VAL A 93 -16.31 -0.66 1.34
C VAL A 93 -15.87 0.61 0.63
N GLU A 94 -16.31 1.79 1.09
CA GLU A 94 -15.89 3.07 0.50
C GLU A 94 -14.37 3.27 0.56
N ALA A 95 -13.76 2.96 1.70
CA ALA A 95 -12.32 3.04 1.87
C ALA A 95 -11.57 2.06 0.93
N LYS A 96 -12.06 0.83 0.78
CA LYS A 96 -11.51 -0.14 -0.17
C LYS A 96 -11.64 0.34 -1.61
N GLN A 97 -12.78 0.91 -2.00
CA GLN A 97 -12.98 1.44 -3.34
C GLN A 97 -12.02 2.59 -3.66
N ALA A 98 -11.84 3.54 -2.73
CA ALA A 98 -10.86 4.60 -2.89
C ALA A 98 -9.43 4.05 -3.05
N ARG A 99 -9.08 3.04 -2.25
CA ARG A 99 -7.76 2.40 -2.34
C ARG A 99 -7.57 1.62 -3.65
N MET A 100 -8.59 0.90 -4.12
CA MET A 100 -8.57 0.23 -5.43
C MET A 100 -8.34 1.21 -6.57
N GLN A 101 -9.02 2.36 -6.53
CA GLN A 101 -8.83 3.40 -7.55
C GLN A 101 -7.39 3.90 -7.56
N ALA A 102 -6.81 4.19 -6.40
CA ALA A 102 -5.40 4.62 -6.31
C ALA A 102 -4.44 3.55 -6.86
N PHE A 103 -4.65 2.27 -6.55
CA PHE A 103 -3.84 1.19 -7.14
C PHE A 103 -3.99 1.07 -8.66
N GLN A 104 -5.19 1.27 -9.20
CA GLN A 104 -5.43 1.24 -10.65
C GLN A 104 -4.74 2.40 -11.36
N GLU A 105 -4.80 3.61 -10.78
CA GLU A 105 -4.12 4.81 -11.30
C GLU A 105 -2.60 4.58 -11.32
N LEU A 106 -2.02 4.09 -10.22
CA LEU A 106 -0.60 3.77 -10.15
C LEU A 106 -0.19 2.66 -11.14
N ALA A 107 -1.01 1.62 -11.30
CA ALA A 107 -0.76 0.54 -12.26
C ALA A 107 -0.78 1.04 -13.71
N ALA A 108 -1.71 1.95 -14.03
CA ALA A 108 -1.76 2.60 -15.33
C ALA A 108 -0.51 3.46 -15.55
N GLY A 109 -0.10 4.25 -14.56
CA GLY A 109 1.12 5.06 -14.61
C GLY A 109 2.37 4.22 -14.90
N TYR A 110 2.55 3.09 -14.22
CA TYR A 110 3.64 2.15 -14.54
C TYR A 110 3.55 1.55 -15.94
N THR A 111 2.35 1.28 -16.45
CA THR A 111 2.15 0.77 -17.81
C THR A 111 2.55 1.81 -18.84
N GLU A 112 2.12 3.06 -18.66
CA GLU A 112 2.48 4.20 -19.52
C GLU A 112 3.99 4.47 -19.47
N LEU A 113 4.60 4.41 -18.28
CA LEU A 113 6.04 4.56 -18.10
C LEU A 113 6.81 3.45 -18.83
N ALA A 114 6.35 2.20 -18.75
CA ALA A 114 6.94 1.08 -19.48
C ALA A 114 6.89 1.28 -21.00
N GLU A 115 5.85 1.95 -21.52
CA GLU A 115 5.76 2.33 -22.93
C GLU A 115 6.73 3.46 -23.28
N ALA A 116 6.83 4.50 -22.44
CA ALA A 116 7.76 5.61 -22.64
C ALA A 116 9.22 5.13 -22.66
N LEU A 117 9.60 4.24 -21.74
CA LEU A 117 10.96 3.72 -21.62
C LEU A 117 11.41 2.89 -22.83
N GLN A 118 10.50 2.25 -23.57
CA GLN A 118 10.84 1.51 -24.79
C GLN A 118 11.44 2.40 -25.90
N SER A 119 11.25 3.72 -25.80
CA SER A 119 11.82 4.69 -26.76
C SER A 119 13.17 5.26 -26.33
N THR A 120 13.61 4.96 -25.11
CA THR A 120 14.88 5.39 -24.54
C THR A 120 15.92 4.28 -24.68
N ASP A 121 17.14 4.64 -25.07
CA ASP A 121 18.31 3.74 -25.09
C ASP A 121 19.30 4.04 -23.94
N ASP A 122 18.97 5.01 -23.08
CA ASP A 122 19.80 5.49 -21.95
C ASP A 122 19.30 4.89 -20.63
N GLU A 123 20.16 4.08 -20.01
CA GLU A 123 19.87 3.37 -18.76
C GLU A 123 19.76 4.33 -17.57
N VAL A 124 20.55 5.42 -17.54
CA VAL A 124 20.52 6.40 -16.45
C VAL A 124 19.24 7.23 -16.54
N GLU A 125 18.89 7.68 -17.75
CA GLU A 125 17.63 8.39 -17.99
C GLU A 125 16.42 7.53 -17.63
N ALA A 126 16.48 6.21 -17.88
CA ALA A 126 15.42 5.28 -17.53
C ALA A 126 15.24 5.16 -16.00
N ILE A 127 16.32 5.00 -15.24
CA ILE A 127 16.27 4.95 -13.77
C ILE A 127 15.72 6.27 -13.20
N GLU A 128 16.25 7.41 -13.67
CA GLU A 128 15.83 8.73 -13.19
C GLU A 128 14.32 8.94 -13.39
N ARG A 129 13.79 8.56 -14.56
CA ARG A 129 12.35 8.64 -14.82
C ARG A 129 11.51 7.77 -13.89
N ILE A 130 11.96 6.55 -13.59
CA ILE A 130 11.22 5.67 -12.68
C ILE A 130 11.24 6.22 -11.26
N VAL A 131 12.40 6.65 -10.77
CA VAL A 131 12.51 7.22 -9.42
C VAL A 131 11.68 8.50 -9.29
N GLU A 132 11.70 9.37 -10.31
CA GLU A 132 10.87 10.59 -10.33
C GLU A 132 9.39 10.24 -10.28
N PHE A 133 8.92 9.33 -11.14
CA PHE A 133 7.54 8.86 -11.14
C PHE A 133 7.12 8.26 -9.79
N GLU A 134 7.95 7.39 -9.20
CA GLU A 134 7.64 6.75 -7.93
C GLU A 134 7.56 7.74 -6.76
N LEU A 135 8.38 8.79 -6.78
CA LEU A 135 8.32 9.88 -5.81
C LEU A 135 7.10 10.77 -6.00
N GLU A 136 6.73 11.08 -7.24
CA GLU A 136 5.56 11.90 -7.56
C GLU A 136 4.25 11.21 -7.16
N GLU A 137 4.16 9.91 -7.39
CA GLU A 137 2.97 9.10 -7.10
C GLU A 137 2.96 8.49 -5.67
N ASP A 138 3.99 8.78 -4.85
CA ASP A 138 4.17 8.18 -3.52
C ASP A 138 4.07 6.64 -3.55
N ALA A 139 4.68 6.02 -4.56
CA ALA A 139 4.59 4.59 -4.83
C ALA A 139 4.94 3.70 -3.62
N PRO A 140 5.94 4.01 -2.76
CA PRO A 140 6.26 3.19 -1.58
C PRO A 140 5.07 2.94 -0.64
N ALA A 141 4.16 3.90 -0.50
CA ALA A 141 2.97 3.76 0.34
C ALA A 141 2.02 2.63 -0.13
N TYR A 142 2.19 2.17 -1.36
CA TYR A 142 1.39 1.15 -1.98
C TYR A 142 2.09 -0.22 -1.99
N PHE A 143 3.35 -0.35 -1.59
CA PHE A 143 4.11 -1.60 -1.62
C PHE A 143 4.67 -2.01 -0.25
N ASP A 144 3.83 -2.58 0.62
CA ASP A 144 4.24 -2.93 1.99
C ASP A 144 5.29 -4.06 2.09
N GLU A 145 5.36 -4.94 1.09
CA GLU A 145 6.19 -6.15 1.13
C GLU A 145 7.42 -6.07 0.22
N ARG A 146 7.59 -4.95 -0.49
CA ARG A 146 8.61 -4.82 -1.54
C ARG A 146 9.14 -3.41 -1.57
N GLU A 147 10.47 -3.32 -1.60
CA GLU A 147 11.18 -2.08 -1.83
C GLU A 147 10.99 -1.61 -3.29
N THR A 148 10.74 -0.31 -3.46
CA THR A 148 10.69 0.34 -4.77
C THR A 148 12.06 0.88 -5.21
N LEU A 149 12.20 1.31 -6.46
CA LEU A 149 13.47 1.88 -6.94
C LEU A 149 13.79 3.22 -6.27
N CYS A 150 12.79 4.04 -5.95
CA CYS A 150 13.02 5.30 -5.21
C CYS A 150 13.51 5.05 -3.78
N GLU A 151 12.99 4.02 -3.09
CA GLU A 151 13.49 3.62 -1.77
C GLU A 151 14.94 3.15 -1.85
N ALA A 152 15.24 2.24 -2.79
CA ALA A 152 16.61 1.76 -2.99
C ALA A 152 17.59 2.88 -3.36
N ALA A 153 17.14 3.89 -4.13
CA ALA A 153 17.95 5.06 -4.48
C ALA A 153 18.24 5.94 -3.26
N ALA A 154 17.24 6.17 -2.39
CA ALA A 154 17.42 6.89 -1.14
C ALA A 154 18.41 6.18 -0.21
N GLU A 155 18.29 4.85 -0.05
CA GLU A 155 19.21 4.04 0.75
C GLU A 155 20.68 4.10 0.26
N GLN A 156 20.89 4.21 -1.05
CA GLN A 156 22.24 4.38 -1.59
C GLN A 156 22.81 5.77 -1.33
N SER A 157 21.98 6.81 -1.38
CA SER A 157 22.41 8.18 -1.06
C SER A 157 22.89 8.30 0.39
N GLU A 158 22.11 7.82 1.35
CA GLU A 158 22.45 7.86 2.79
C GLU A 158 23.72 7.07 3.13
N ARG A 159 23.94 5.93 2.45
CA ARG A 159 25.13 5.09 2.62
C ARG A 159 26.40 5.80 2.14
N THR A 160 26.28 6.63 1.12
CA THR A 160 27.40 7.38 0.53
C THR A 160 27.77 8.58 1.40
N GLU A 161 26.79 9.26 2.00
CA GLU A 161 27.03 10.36 2.95
C GLU A 161 27.72 9.91 4.26
N THR A 162 27.50 8.66 4.69
CA THR A 162 28.07 8.14 5.95
C THR A 162 29.53 7.67 5.81
N THR A 163 30.06 7.53 4.59
CA THR A 163 31.40 6.95 4.33
C THR A 163 32.51 8.01 4.20
N ASP A 164 32.17 9.30 4.08
CA ASP A 164 33.14 10.39 3.85
C ASP A 164 33.74 11.00 5.14
N GLU A 165 33.35 10.55 6.34
CA GLU A 165 33.90 11.06 7.63
C GLU A 165 35.09 10.25 8.19
N ALA A 166 35.74 9.40 7.39
CA ALA A 166 36.98 8.73 7.78
C ALA A 166 38.23 9.54 7.39
N GLU A 167 38.48 10.62 8.13
CA GLU A 167 39.72 11.41 8.01
C GLU A 167 40.97 10.54 8.30
N PRO A 168 42.08 10.72 7.55
CA PRO A 168 43.23 9.83 7.56
C PRO A 168 44.17 10.03 8.77
N ASP A 169 44.69 8.90 9.25
CA ASP A 169 45.79 8.66 10.18
C ASP A 169 46.89 9.76 10.14
N GLU A 170 46.90 10.68 11.12
CA GLU A 170 48.07 11.53 11.43
C GLU A 170 49.16 10.66 12.06
N ASN A 171 49.85 9.86 11.24
CA ASN A 171 51.18 9.34 11.55
C ASN A 171 52.19 10.48 11.47
N GLY A 172 52.13 11.38 12.45
CA GLY A 172 53.21 12.30 12.76
C GLY A 172 54.31 11.53 13.49
N ASP A 173 55.20 10.89 12.72
CA ASP A 173 56.45 10.29 13.17
C ASP A 173 57.36 11.38 13.80
N PRO A 174 57.57 11.41 15.13
CA PRO A 174 58.58 12.27 15.72
C PRO A 174 59.90 11.51 15.74
N ALA A 175 60.82 11.95 14.89
CA ALA A 175 62.19 11.49 14.79
C ALA A 175 62.83 11.15 16.16
N ASP A 176 63.22 9.89 16.32
CA ASP A 176 64.24 9.44 17.27
C ASP A 176 65.59 10.11 16.92
N GLU A 177 65.98 11.11 17.71
CA GLU A 177 67.40 11.50 17.86
C GLU A 177 67.82 11.29 19.31
N ASP A 178 68.00 10.03 19.70
CA ASP A 178 68.83 9.67 20.85
C ASP A 178 70.31 9.69 20.43
N GLY A 179 71.11 10.45 21.17
CA GLY A 179 72.56 10.56 20.97
C GLY A 179 73.36 9.35 21.45
N ASP A 180 74.58 9.18 20.90
CA ASP A 180 75.85 9.09 21.64
C ASP A 180 77.03 8.63 20.72
N SER A 181 78.07 9.49 20.64
CA SER A 181 79.54 9.27 20.58
C SER A 181 80.17 8.10 19.78
N PRO A 182 81.35 8.27 19.13
CA PRO A 182 82.62 8.38 19.88
C PRO A 182 83.82 9.12 19.22
N ARG A 183 84.61 9.85 20.03
CA ARG A 183 86.04 9.64 20.34
C ARG A 183 86.73 10.89 20.88
#